data_AF-A0A1V6CJB1-F1
#
_entry.id   AF-A0A1V6CJB1-F1
#
_cell.length_a   1.000
_cell.length_b   1.000
_cell.length_c   1.000
_cell.angle_alpha   90.00
_cell.angle_beta   90.00
_cell.angle_gamma   90.00
#
_symmetry.space_group_name_H-M   'P 1'
#
loop_
_entity.id
_entity.type
_entity.pdbx_description
1 polymer ?
#
loop_
_entity_poly.entity_id
_entity_poly.type
_entity_poly.pdbx_seq_one_letter_code
_entity_poly.pdbx_strand_id
1 'polypeptide(L)'
;MDPITIETVPPAGTLLSLTVRRGQSDPRTQQRVMQPACFRVRVEEPSTQDPPGFIRLGGQPPESMDNGFIRAMPIDAFNHDWRPHVVAVYGPPSPSTPPTPPATAGEGDS
;
A
#
# COMPACT_ATOMS: atom_id res chain seq x y z
N MET A 1 -3.92 -10.52 -8.36
CA MET A 1 -4.81 -9.34 -8.24
C MET A 1 -5.30 -8.98 -9.64
N ASP A 2 -6.59 -8.66 -9.78
CA ASP A 2 -7.15 -8.19 -11.05
C ASP A 2 -6.59 -6.81 -11.41
N PRO A 3 -6.60 -6.41 -12.70
CA PRO A 3 -6.29 -5.04 -13.08
C PRO A 3 -7.21 -4.06 -12.35
N ILE A 4 -6.65 -2.96 -11.86
CA ILE A 4 -7.44 -1.89 -11.25
C ILE A 4 -7.79 -0.84 -12.30
N THR A 5 -8.91 -0.19 -12.11
CA THR A 5 -9.42 0.97 -12.86
C THR A 5 -9.53 2.13 -11.89
N ILE A 6 -9.88 3.32 -12.38
CA ILE A 6 -10.14 4.48 -11.52
C ILE A 6 -11.21 4.22 -10.45
N GLU A 7 -12.19 3.37 -10.77
CA GLU A 7 -13.30 3.02 -9.88
C GLU A 7 -12.93 1.90 -8.87
N THR A 8 -11.87 1.15 -9.16
CA THR A 8 -11.46 -0.04 -8.39
C THR A 8 -10.08 0.11 -7.77
N VAL A 9 -9.54 1.33 -7.73
CA VAL A 9 -8.31 1.62 -6.99
C VAL A 9 -8.52 1.25 -5.53
N PRO A 10 -7.61 0.48 -4.91
CA PRO A 10 -7.73 0.14 -3.50
C PRO A 10 -7.74 1.42 -2.65
N PRO A 11 -8.50 1.44 -1.53
CA PRO A 11 -8.60 2.62 -0.69
C PRO A 11 -7.26 2.97 -0.04
N ALA A 12 -7.10 4.25 0.33
CA ALA A 12 -5.96 4.73 1.11
C ALA A 12 -5.74 3.88 2.38
N GLY A 13 -4.49 3.60 2.71
CA GLY A 13 -4.10 2.72 3.81
C GLY A 13 -3.98 1.23 3.43
N THR A 14 -4.48 0.81 2.26
CA THR A 14 -4.30 -0.57 1.77
C THR A 14 -2.82 -0.90 1.63
N LEU A 15 -2.40 -2.06 2.12
CA LEU A 15 -1.05 -2.59 1.93
C LEU A 15 -1.01 -3.62 0.81
N LEU A 16 -0.16 -3.38 -0.18
CA LEU A 16 0.15 -4.32 -1.25
C LEU A 16 1.46 -5.03 -0.91
N SER A 17 1.43 -6.35 -0.86
CA SER A 17 2.63 -7.18 -0.71
C SER A 17 3.08 -7.68 -2.07
N LEU A 18 4.32 -7.43 -2.43
CA LEU A 18 4.89 -7.74 -3.73
C LEU A 18 6.06 -8.72 -3.62
N THR A 19 6.15 -9.60 -4.61
CA THR A 19 7.29 -10.48 -4.82
C THR A 19 7.75 -10.41 -6.26
N VAL A 20 8.94 -9.85 -6.47
CA VAL A 20 9.62 -9.83 -7.78
C VAL A 20 10.49 -11.08 -7.85
N ARG A 21 10.21 -11.96 -8.82
CA ARG A 21 10.97 -13.21 -9.00
C ARG A 21 12.34 -12.91 -9.61
N ARG A 22 13.32 -13.79 -9.34
CA ARG A 22 14.65 -13.75 -9.97
C ARG A 22 14.55 -13.56 -11.48
N GLY A 23 15.32 -12.62 -12.03
CA GLY A 23 15.38 -12.33 -13.46
C GLY A 23 14.29 -11.40 -13.99
N GLN A 24 13.31 -11.03 -13.16
CA GLN A 24 12.32 -9.99 -13.48
C GLN A 24 12.86 -8.59 -13.13
N SER A 25 12.27 -7.56 -13.71
CA SER A 25 12.58 -6.17 -13.37
C SER A 25 11.88 -5.76 -12.08
N ASP A 26 12.60 -5.17 -11.13
CA ASP A 26 11.99 -4.53 -9.96
C ASP A 26 11.27 -3.26 -10.41
N PRO A 27 9.95 -3.14 -10.18
CA PRO A 27 9.20 -1.99 -10.69
C PRO A 27 9.53 -0.67 -9.96
N ARG A 28 10.24 -0.73 -8.83
CA ARG A 28 10.74 0.46 -8.10
C ARG A 28 11.95 1.08 -8.78
N THR A 29 12.89 0.24 -9.24
CA THR A 29 14.21 0.66 -9.72
C THR A 29 14.43 0.42 -11.21
N GLN A 30 13.53 -0.34 -11.87
CA GLN A 30 13.65 -0.83 -13.24
C GLN A 30 14.89 -1.71 -13.47
N GLN A 31 15.52 -2.18 -12.39
CA GLN A 31 16.68 -3.06 -12.45
C GLN A 31 16.26 -4.53 -12.36
N ARG A 32 16.95 -5.40 -13.10
CA ARG A 32 16.72 -6.84 -13.00
C ARG A 32 17.18 -7.37 -11.64
N VAL A 33 16.30 -8.10 -10.95
CA VAL A 33 16.66 -8.66 -9.64
C VAL A 33 17.45 -9.97 -9.79
N MET A 34 18.57 -10.07 -9.07
CA MET A 34 19.45 -11.25 -9.09
C MET A 34 18.99 -12.35 -8.13
N GLN A 35 18.21 -11.99 -7.12
CA GLN A 35 17.52 -12.86 -6.17
C GLN A 35 16.07 -12.39 -6.05
N PRO A 36 15.12 -13.25 -5.62
CA PRO A 36 13.76 -12.81 -5.36
C PRO A 36 13.72 -11.65 -4.36
N ALA A 37 12.96 -10.61 -4.66
CA ALA A 37 12.80 -9.44 -3.80
C ALA A 37 11.36 -9.36 -3.29
N CYS A 38 11.20 -9.22 -1.98
CA CYS A 38 9.91 -9.05 -1.33
C CYS A 38 9.85 -7.67 -0.69
N PHE A 39 8.77 -6.94 -0.91
CA PHE A 39 8.54 -5.65 -0.30
C PHE A 39 7.06 -5.33 -0.20
N ARG A 40 6.74 -4.33 0.62
CA ARG A 40 5.37 -3.82 0.78
C ARG A 40 5.32 -2.36 0.39
N VAL A 41 4.20 -1.97 -0.19
CA VAL A 41 3.84 -0.57 -0.42
C VAL A 41 2.44 -0.31 0.11
N ARG A 42 2.20 0.90 0.57
CA ARG A 42 0.92 1.41 1.04
C ARG A 42 0.30 2.27 -0.05
N VAL A 43 -1.00 2.16 -0.26
CA VAL A 43 -1.74 3.16 -1.04
C VAL A 43 -1.89 4.39 -0.15
N GLU A 44 -1.23 5.50 -0.50
CA GLU A 44 -1.30 6.72 0.30
C GLU A 44 -2.62 7.44 0.07
N GLU A 45 -2.96 7.66 -1.19
CA GLU A 45 -4.23 8.23 -1.64
C GLU A 45 -4.54 7.64 -3.02
N PRO A 46 -5.76 7.14 -3.28
CA PRO A 46 -6.22 7.03 -4.65
C PRO A 46 -6.26 8.46 -5.22
N SER A 47 -5.50 8.76 -6.27
CA SER A 47 -5.53 10.09 -6.87
C SER A 47 -6.87 10.25 -7.59
N THR A 48 -7.88 10.69 -6.85
CA THR A 48 -9.10 11.27 -7.42
C THR A 48 -8.86 12.70 -7.90
N GLN A 49 -7.66 13.26 -7.67
CA GLN A 49 -7.26 14.57 -8.15
C GLN A 49 -6.57 14.51 -9.51
N ASP A 50 -6.85 15.57 -10.27
CA ASP A 50 -6.65 15.79 -11.70
C ASP A 50 -5.16 15.76 -12.13
N PRO A 51 -4.76 14.96 -13.16
CA PRO A 51 -5.64 14.11 -13.94
C PRO A 51 -6.07 12.83 -13.22
N PRO A 52 -7.35 12.44 -13.33
CA PRO A 52 -7.80 11.11 -12.90
C PRO A 52 -6.96 10.00 -13.56
N GLY A 53 -6.83 8.87 -12.87
CA GLY A 53 -6.14 7.69 -13.42
C GLY A 53 -4.74 7.46 -12.87
N PHE A 54 -4.43 8.01 -11.69
CA PHE A 54 -3.15 7.79 -11.00
C PHE A 54 -3.36 7.10 -9.65
N ILE A 55 -2.36 6.30 -9.26
CA ILE A 55 -2.24 5.72 -7.92
C ILE A 55 -0.99 6.28 -7.24
N ARG A 56 -1.11 6.65 -5.96
CA ARG A 56 0.03 7.07 -5.12
C ARG A 56 0.42 5.93 -4.20
N LEU A 57 1.64 5.44 -4.37
CA LEU A 57 2.21 4.35 -3.57
C LEU A 57 3.33 4.88 -2.69
N GLY A 58 3.16 4.69 -1.38
CA GLY A 58 4.18 4.90 -0.37
C GLY A 58 4.90 3.61 -0.07
N GLY A 59 6.21 3.67 0.15
CA GLY A 59 6.97 2.50 0.55
C GLY A 59 8.22 2.89 1.31
N GLN A 60 8.81 1.90 1.97
CA GLN A 60 10.05 2.08 2.70
C GLN A 60 11.12 1.20 2.06
N PRO A 61 12.27 1.77 1.63
CA PRO A 61 13.40 0.98 1.18
C PRO A 61 13.85 0.03 2.29
N PRO A 62 14.31 -1.20 1.97
CA PRO A 62 14.75 -2.18 2.97
C PRO A 62 15.87 -1.69 3.89
N GLU A 63 16.62 -0.67 3.47
CA GLU A 63 17.81 -0.15 4.15
C GLU A 63 17.59 1.24 4.78
N SER A 64 16.39 1.82 4.69
CA SER A 64 16.12 3.16 5.22
C SER A 64 15.04 3.11 6.29
N MET A 65 15.40 3.45 7.53
CA MET A 65 14.47 3.54 8.66
C MET A 65 13.62 4.83 8.63
N ASP A 66 14.09 5.89 7.96
CA ASP A 66 13.48 7.23 8.03
C ASP A 66 13.13 7.87 6.67
N ASN A 67 13.61 7.36 5.54
CA ASN A 67 13.31 7.95 4.22
C ASN A 67 12.41 7.01 3.40
N GLY A 68 11.11 7.09 3.64
CA GLY A 68 10.11 6.52 2.74
C GLY A 68 10.13 7.21 1.37
N PHE A 69 9.59 6.54 0.35
CA PHE A 69 9.28 7.15 -0.95
C PHE A 69 7.78 7.27 -1.12
N ILE A 70 7.35 8.29 -1.85
CA ILE A 70 6.00 8.38 -2.43
C ILE A 70 6.18 8.44 -3.94
N ARG A 71 5.49 7.55 -4.66
CA ARG A 71 5.48 7.54 -6.12
C ARG A 71 4.05 7.65 -6.62
N ALA A 72 3.76 8.69 -7.38
CA ALA A 72 2.56 8.75 -8.22
C ALA A 72 2.86 8.08 -9.56
N MET A 73 1.95 7.24 -10.06
CA MET A 73 2.05 6.64 -11.38
C MET A 73 0.68 6.43 -12.01
N PRO A 74 0.58 6.42 -13.35
CA PRO A 74 -0.66 6.06 -14.03
C PRO A 74 -1.11 4.64 -13.65
N ILE A 75 -2.42 4.43 -13.59
CA ILE A 75 -3.03 3.12 -13.30
C ILE A 75 -2.60 2.08 -14.34
N ASP A 76 -2.47 2.45 -15.61
CA ASP A 76 -2.00 1.53 -16.65
C ASP A 76 -0.56 1.08 -16.43
N ALA A 77 0.32 2.00 -16.01
CA ALA A 77 1.69 1.68 -15.63
C ALA A 77 1.72 0.77 -14.40
N PHE A 78 0.87 1.03 -13.39
CA PHE A 78 0.72 0.11 -12.26
C PHE A 78 0.27 -1.29 -12.70
N ASN A 79 -0.76 -1.39 -13.54
CA ASN A 79 -1.31 -2.65 -14.03
C ASN A 79 -0.32 -3.47 -14.85
N HIS A 80 0.56 -2.78 -15.59
CA HIS A 80 1.60 -3.38 -16.40
C HIS A 80 2.81 -3.79 -15.54
N ASP A 81 3.37 -2.87 -14.76
CA ASP A 81 4.68 -3.03 -14.13
C ASP A 81 4.61 -3.60 -12.70
N TRP A 82 3.59 -3.26 -11.92
CA TRP A 82 3.54 -3.57 -10.49
C TRP A 82 2.59 -4.72 -10.17
N ARG A 83 1.37 -4.68 -10.72
CA ARG A 83 0.31 -5.66 -10.47
C ARG A 83 0.76 -7.12 -10.67
N PRO A 84 1.55 -7.49 -11.70
CA PRO A 84 1.98 -8.89 -11.88
C PRO A 84 2.81 -9.43 -10.69
N HIS A 85 3.37 -8.55 -9.87
CA HIS A 85 4.17 -8.90 -8.71
C HIS A 85 3.37 -8.87 -7.40
N VAL A 86 2.12 -8.41 -7.40
CA VAL A 86 1.27 -8.34 -6.19
C VAL A 86 0.79 -9.75 -5.82
N VAL A 87 1.24 -10.23 -4.66
CA VAL A 87 0.91 -11.56 -4.14
C VAL A 87 -0.18 -11.53 -3.06
N ALA A 88 -0.34 -10.40 -2.36
CA ALA A 88 -1.38 -10.22 -1.36
C ALA A 88 -1.78 -8.74 -1.25
N VAL A 89 -3.03 -8.52 -0.85
CA VAL A 89 -3.63 -7.21 -0.59
C VAL A 89 -4.24 -7.26 0.80
N TYR A 90 -3.86 -6.33 1.66
CA TYR A 90 -4.43 -6.18 3.00
C TYR A 90 -5.18 -4.86 3.03
N GLY A 91 -6.46 -4.92 3.40
CA GLY A 91 -7.31 -3.74 3.50
C GLY A 91 -6.72 -2.67 4.43
N PRO A 92 -7.28 -1.46 4.39
CA PRO A 92 -6.84 -0.39 5.27
C PRO A 92 -6.92 -0.87 6.73
N PRO A 93 -5.99 -0.43 7.60
CA PRO A 93 -6.11 -0.73 9.02
C PRO A 93 -7.50 -0.29 9.47
N SER A 94 -8.25 -1.19 10.12
CA SER A 94 -9.53 -0.82 10.72
C SER A 94 -9.29 0.40 11.60
N PRO A 95 -10.17 1.41 11.59
CA PRO A 95 -10.05 2.51 12.52
C PRO A 95 -10.04 1.89 13.91
N SER A 96 -8.90 1.97 14.59
CA SER A 96 -8.75 1.46 15.94
C SER A 96 -9.86 2.12 16.75
N THR A 97 -10.86 1.35 17.18
CA THR A 97 -11.76 1.81 18.23
C THR A 97 -10.84 2.27 19.36
N PRO A 98 -10.82 3.56 19.73
CA PRO A 98 -10.04 3.98 20.88
C PRO A 98 -10.47 3.07 22.03
N PRO A 99 -9.54 2.54 22.85
CA PRO A 99 -9.93 1.72 23.98
C PRO A 99 -10.98 2.53 24.75
N THR A 100 -12.21 2.02 24.79
CA THR A 100 -13.26 2.63 25.59
C THR A 100 -12.67 2.64 27.00
N PRO A 101 -12.46 3.83 27.62
CA PRO A 101 -12.05 3.83 29.02
C PRO A 101 -13.08 2.97 29.76
N PRO A 102 -12.66 2.08 30.68
CA PRO A 102 -13.61 1.28 31.41
C PRO A 102 -14.65 2.24 31.99
N ALA A 103 -15.91 2.00 31.65
CA ALA A 103 -17.01 2.71 32.29
C ALA A 103 -16.86 2.42 33.79
N THR A 104 -16.52 3.44 34.57
CA THR A 104 -16.64 3.39 36.02
C THR A 104 -18.12 3.15 36.31
N ALA A 105 -18.49 1.88 36.44
CA ALA A 105 -19.74 1.48 37.06
C ALA A 105 -19.73 2.03 38.49
N GLY A 106 -20.82 2.71 38.84
CA GLY A 106 -20.91 3.59 39.99
C GLY A 106 -20.97 2.90 41.35
N GLU A 107 -21.07 3.76 42.35
CA GLU A 107 -21.82 3.70 43.62
C GLU A 107 -21.07 4.63 44.59
N GLY A 108 -21.65 5.71 45.10
CA GLY A 108 -22.84 5.67 45.93
C GLY A 108 -22.39 5.43 47.38
N ASP A 109 -22.61 6.44 48.22
CA ASP A 109 -22.72 6.37 49.69
C ASP A 109 -21.45 6.56 50.56
N SER A 110 -21.28 7.79 51.09
CA SER A 110 -21.18 8.13 52.52
C SER A 110 -20.93 9.63 52.72
#